data_AF-A0A259SWX5-F1
#
_entry.id   AF-A0A259SWX5-F1
#
_cell.length_a   1.000
_cell.length_b   1.000
_cell.length_c   1.000
_cell.angle_alpha   90.00
_cell.angle_beta   90.00
_cell.angle_gamma   90.00
#
_symmetry.space_group_name_H-M   'P 1'
#
loop_
_entity.id
_entity.type
_entity.pdbx_description
1 polymer ?
#
loop_
_entity_poly.entity_id
_entity_poly.type
_entity_poly.pdbx_seq_one_letter_code
_entity_poly.pdbx_strand_id
1 'polypeptide(L)' 'MKKYVAFVVSGLILMIAFAFLIYPTPYKYVEYTNGSGFKYPVRVNIITGKTMIFTVKDGWEVIKNSGQ' A
#
# COMPACT_ATOMS: atom_id res chain seq x y z
N MET A 1 -12.63 26.42 29.33
CA MET A 1 -12.65 24.95 29.11
C MET A 1 -12.99 24.57 27.66
N LYS A 2 -14.15 24.93 27.09
CA LYS A 2 -14.54 24.54 25.71
C LYS A 2 -13.53 24.90 24.61
N LYS A 3 -12.88 26.07 24.70
CA LYS A 3 -11.86 26.52 23.73
C LYS A 3 -10.59 25.64 23.74
N TYR A 4 -10.18 25.17 24.91
CA TYR A 4 -9.04 24.27 25.06
C TYR A 4 -9.34 22.87 24.51
N VAL A 5 -10.56 22.37 24.74
CA VAL A 5 -11.02 21.10 24.17
C VAL A 5 -11.05 21.18 22.64
N ALA A 6 -11.58 22.25 22.07
CA ALA A 6 -11.61 22.45 20.61
C ALA A 6 -10.20 22.48 20.00
N PHE A 7 -9.24 23.13 20.68
CA PHE A 7 -7.84 23.19 20.26
C PHE A 7 -7.14 21.82 20.28
N VAL A 8 -7.38 21.02 21.33
CA VAL A 8 -6.80 19.68 21.42
C VAL A 8 -7.40 18.75 20.36
N VAL A 9 -8.72 18.82 20.14
CA VAL A 9 -9.40 18.01 19.12
C VAL A 9 -8.92 18.36 17.72
N SER A 10 -8.74 19.64 17.39
CA SER A 10 -8.22 20.03 16.07
C SER A 10 -6.79 19.55 15.85
N GLY A 11 -5.93 19.61 16.87
CA GLY A 11 -4.57 19.08 16.80
C GLY A 11 -4.54 17.56 16.55
N LEU A 12 -5.41 16.81 17.24
CA LEU A 12 -5.55 15.36 17.04
C LEU A 12 -6.01 15.01 15.61
N ILE A 13 -7.03 15.72 15.11
CA ILE A 13 -7.53 15.52 13.73
C ILE A 13 -6.41 15.80 12.72
N LEU A 14 -5.64 16.87 12.94
CA LEU A 14 -4.53 17.22 12.07
C LEU A 14 -3.45 16.14 12.07
N MET A 15 -3.07 15.62 13.25
CA MET A 15 -2.11 14.52 13.36
C MET A 15 -2.58 13.26 12.63
N ILE A 16 -3.87 12.90 12.76
CA ILE A 16 -4.45 11.74 12.06
C ILE A 16 -4.41 11.96 10.54
N ALA A 17 -4.77 13.16 10.07
CA ALA A 17 -4.72 13.48 8.64
C ALA A 17 -3.29 13.37 8.09
N PHE A 18 -2.29 13.90 8.82
CA PHE A 18 -0.89 13.75 8.45
C PHE A 18 -0.42 12.29 8.51
N ALA A 19 -0.86 11.51 9.49
CA ALA A 19 -0.55 10.09 9.55
C ALA A 19 -1.09 9.35 8.31
N PHE A 20 -2.29 9.66 7.83
CA PHE A 20 -2.82 9.07 6.59
C PHE A 20 -2.06 9.53 5.33
N LEU A 21 -1.53 10.75 5.31
CA LEU A 21 -0.71 11.28 4.21
C LEU A 21 0.70 10.66 4.18
N ILE A 22 1.29 10.44 5.35
CA ILE A 22 2.66 9.93 5.50
C ILE A 22 2.70 8.40 5.51
N TYR A 23 1.62 7.74 5.93
CA TYR A 23 1.58 6.28 5.92
C TYR A 23 1.76 5.82 4.48
N PRO A 24 2.83 5.07 4.18
CA PRO A 24 3.04 4.57 2.84
C PRO A 24 1.79 3.78 2.44
N THR A 25 1.38 3.91 1.18
CA THR A 25 0.34 3.05 0.62
C THR A 25 0.56 1.62 1.14
N PRO A 26 -0.48 0.84 1.48
CA PRO A 26 -0.33 -0.45 2.15
C PRO A 26 0.31 -1.53 1.25
N TYR A 27 1.09 -1.13 0.26
CA TYR A 27 1.80 -1.91 -0.71
C TYR A 27 3.30 -1.91 -0.40
N LYS A 28 3.85 -3.11 -0.23
CA LYS A 28 5.29 -3.35 -0.29
C LYS A 28 5.66 -3.67 -1.73
N TYR A 29 6.58 -2.91 -2.30
CA TYR A 29 7.08 -3.14 -3.65
C TYR A 29 8.30 -4.07 -3.60
N VAL A 30 8.31 -5.07 -4.47
CA VAL A 30 9.36 -6.09 -4.59
C VAL A 30 9.59 -6.42 -6.07
N GLU A 31 10.80 -6.85 -6.42
CA GLU A 31 11.10 -7.36 -7.76
C GLU A 31 11.05 -8.89 -7.74
N TYR A 32 10.35 -9.48 -8.70
CA TYR A 32 10.38 -10.94 -8.92
C TYR A 32 11.21 -11.25 -10.17
N THR A 33 12.20 -12.13 -10.02
CA THR A 33 13.01 -12.61 -11.15
C THR A 33 12.51 -14.00 -11.53
N ASN A 34 12.09 -14.18 -12.79
CA ASN A 34 11.68 -15.50 -13.28
C ASN A 34 12.90 -16.39 -13.62
N GLY A 35 12.67 -17.67 -13.93
CA GLY A 35 13.74 -18.61 -14.29
C GLY A 35 14.57 -18.24 -15.54
N SER A 36 14.07 -17.31 -16.37
CA SER A 36 14.79 -16.76 -17.53
C SER A 36 15.54 -15.45 -17.23
N GLY A 37 15.57 -14.99 -15.96
CA GLY A 37 16.28 -13.77 -15.56
C GLY A 37 15.51 -12.46 -15.79
N PHE A 38 14.28 -12.51 -16.30
CA PHE A 38 13.45 -11.32 -16.46
C PHE A 38 12.88 -10.88 -15.11
N LYS A 39 13.01 -9.58 -14.83
CA LYS A 39 12.51 -8.93 -13.62
C LYS A 39 11.14 -8.32 -13.86
N TYR A 40 10.20 -8.61 -12.96
CA TYR A 40 8.86 -8.04 -12.98
C TYR A 40 8.61 -7.23 -11.69
N PRO A 41 8.02 -6.02 -11.78
CA PRO A 41 7.60 -5.29 -10.60
C PRO A 41 6.40 -5.99 -9.98
N VAL A 42 6.49 -6.24 -8.68
CA VAL A 42 5.43 -6.85 -7.88
C VAL A 42 5.12 -5.94 -6.70
N ARG A 43 3.86 -5.83 -6.33
CA ARG A 43 3.44 -5.17 -5.10
C ARG A 43 2.60 -6.13 -4.25
N VAL A 44 2.86 -6.15 -2.96
CA VAL A 44 2.15 -6.97 -2.00
C VAL A 44 1.37 -6.05 -1.08
N ASN A 45 0.05 -6.22 -1.02
CA ASN A 45 -0.75 -5.50 -0.04
C ASN A 45 -0.50 -6.10 1.36
N ILE A 46 0.12 -5.32 2.26
CA ILE A 46 0.51 -5.75 3.61
C ILE A 46 -0.73 -6.03 4.48
N ILE A 47 -1.86 -5.37 4.19
CA ILE A 47 -3.11 -5.52 4.96
C ILE A 47 -3.89 -6.77 4.50
N THR A 48 -4.02 -6.98 3.19
CA THR A 48 -4.87 -8.04 2.61
C THR A 48 -4.10 -9.28 2.17
N GLY A 49 -2.76 -9.23 2.17
CA GLY A 49 -1.89 -10.30 1.66
C GLY A 49 -1.94 -10.49 0.14
N LYS A 50 -2.73 -9.71 -0.60
CA LYS A 50 -2.87 -9.85 -2.06
C LYS A 50 -1.60 -9.42 -2.77
N THR A 51 -1.06 -10.32 -3.59
CA THR A 51 0.09 -10.05 -4.46
C THR A 51 -0.39 -9.61 -5.83
N MET A 52 0.21 -8.55 -6.36
CA MET A 52 -0.08 -8.03 -7.69
C MET A 52 1.18 -7.88 -8.52
N ILE A 53 1.12 -8.25 -9.79
CA ILE A 53 2.17 -8.03 -10.78
C ILE A 53 1.78 -6.85 -11.68
N PHE A 54 2.77 -6.10 -12.16
CA PHE A 54 2.53 -5.07 -13.16
C PHE A 54 2.67 -5.64 -14.58
N THR A 55 1.63 -5.45 -15.39
CA THR A 55 1.62 -5.71 -16.83
C THR A 55 1.42 -4.39 -17.58
N VAL A 56 2.09 -4.22 -18.73
CA VAL A 56 1.98 -2.98 -19.52
C VAL A 56 0.56 -2.77 -20.06
N LYS A 57 -0.16 -3.87 -20.31
CA LYS A 57 -1.50 -3.85 -20.91
C LYS A 57 -2.60 -3.50 -19.90
N ASP A 58 -2.58 -4.14 -18.74
CA ASP A 58 -3.70 -4.12 -17.79
C ASP A 58 -3.33 -3.47 -16.45
N GLY A 59 -2.07 -3.06 -16.26
CA GLY A 59 -1.58 -2.42 -15.05
C GLY A 59 -1.33 -3.43 -13.94
N TRP A 60 -1.84 -3.16 -12.73
CA TRP A 60 -1.62 -4.04 -11.58
C TRP A 60 -2.68 -5.13 -11.50
N GLU A 61 -2.28 -6.37 -11.73
CA GLU A 61 -3.18 -7.53 -11.73
C GLU A 61 -2.90 -8.45 -10.54
N VAL A 62 -3.96 -8.96 -9.91
CA VAL A 62 -3.84 -9.88 -8.78
C VAL A 62 -3.36 -11.24 -9.29
N ILE A 63 -2.21 -11.69 -8.77
CA ILE A 63 -1.70 -13.03 -9.04
C ILE A 63 -2.56 -14.00 -8.23
N LYS A 64 -3.45 -14.72 -8.90
CA LYS A 64 -4.08 -15.91 -8.31
C LYS A 64 -3.03 -17.01 -8.37
N ASN A 65 -2.63 -17.52 -7.21
CA ASN A 65 -1.84 -18.73 -7.14
C ASN A 65 -2.77 -19.88 -7.56
N SER A 66 -2.89 -20.11 -8.87
CA SER A 66 -3.57 -21.28 -9.42
C SER A 66 -2.67 -22.45 -9.10
N GLY A 67 -2.87 -23.04 -7.91
CA GLY A 67 -2.11 -24.19 -7.47
C GLY A 67 -2.15 -25.31 -8.52
N GLN A 68 -1.01 -25.50 -9.16
CA GLN A 68 -0.46 -26.81 -9.51
C GLN A 68 0.86 -26.95 -8.74
#